data_AF-A0A3B0QYG8-F1
#
_entry.id   AF-A0A3B0QYG8-F1
#
_cell.length_a   1.000
_cell.length_b   1.000
_cell.length_c   1.000
_cell.angle_alpha   90.00
_cell.angle_beta   90.00
_cell.angle_gamma   90.00
#
_symmetry.space_group_name_H-M   'P 1'
#
loop_
_entity.id
_entity.type
_entity.pdbx_description
1 polymer ?
#
loop_
_entity_poly.entity_id
_entity_poly.type
_entity_poly.pdbx_seq_one_letter_code
_entity_poly.pdbx_strand_id
1 'polypeptide(L)' 'MTFAPILFVFTVVVSATQEPPPPAPPPPPGLPIDGAVIFILVLGLLYGIYKKLTSIKDKKTY' A
#
# COMPACT_ATOMS: atom_id res chain seq x y z
N MET A 1 23.76 -25.13 50.08
CA MET A 1 22.42 -24.52 49.89
C MET A 1 22.20 -24.33 48.40
N THR A 2 21.17 -24.93 47.82
CA THR A 2 20.93 -24.90 46.36
C THR A 2 19.94 -23.78 46.02
N PHE A 3 20.36 -22.86 45.14
CA PHE A 3 19.54 -21.71 44.72
C PHE A 3 18.60 -22.01 43.54
N ALA A 4 18.66 -23.21 42.98
CA ALA A 4 17.86 -23.66 41.84
C ALA A 4 16.33 -23.39 41.97
N PRO A 5 15.66 -23.67 43.11
CA PRO A 5 14.22 -23.42 43.21
C PRO A 5 13.88 -21.94 43.21
N ILE A 6 14.77 -21.09 43.75
CA ILE A 6 14.58 -19.63 43.79
C ILE A 6 14.68 -19.05 42.38
N LEU A 7 15.66 -19.52 41.60
CA LEU A 7 15.82 -19.11 40.21
C LEU A 7 14.63 -19.55 39.34
N PHE A 8 14.13 -20.77 39.55
CA PHE A 8 12.96 -21.29 38.84
C PHE A 8 11.70 -20.44 39.09
N VAL A 9 11.40 -20.14 40.35
CA VAL A 9 10.25 -19.29 40.71
C VAL A 9 10.40 -17.87 40.16
N PHE A 10 11.61 -17.31 40.21
CA PHE A 10 11.89 -15.97 39.67
C PHE A 10 11.64 -15.89 38.16
N THR A 11 12.09 -16.88 37.39
CA THR A 11 11.84 -16.94 35.94
C THR A 11 10.34 -17.04 35.61
N VAL A 12 9.59 -17.89 36.33
CA VAL A 12 8.14 -18.03 36.12
C VAL A 12 7.39 -16.72 36.39
N VAL A 13 7.76 -16.00 37.46
CA VAL A 13 7.13 -14.71 37.81
C VAL A 13 7.46 -13.63 36.77
N VAL A 14 8.70 -13.59 36.28
CA VAL A 14 9.13 -12.60 35.27
C VAL A 14 8.50 -12.87 33.90
N SER A 15 8.24 -14.13 33.54
CA SER A 15 7.60 -14.49 32.26
C SER A 15 6.08 -14.33 32.25
N ALA A 16 5.43 -14.19 33.41
CA ALA A 16 3.96 -14.12 33.52
C ALA A 16 3.35 -12.80 33.02
N THR A 17 4.16 -11.80 32.63
CA THR A 17 3.71 -10.45 32.23
C THR A 17 3.73 -10.21 30.72
N GLN A 18 3.90 -11.25 29.90
CA GLN A 18 3.84 -11.11 28.44
C GLN A 18 2.38 -10.96 28.00
N GLU A 19 1.90 -9.71 27.92
CA GLU A 19 0.62 -9.42 27.28
C GLU A 19 0.67 -9.83 25.81
N PRO A 20 -0.42 -10.40 25.24
CA PRO A 20 -0.49 -10.66 23.81
C PRO A 20 -0.18 -9.37 23.04
N PRO A 21 0.59 -9.42 21.94
CA PRO A 21 0.79 -8.25 21.11
C PRO A 21 -0.58 -7.66 20.73
N PRO A 22 -0.74 -6.33 20.83
CA PRO A 22 -1.99 -5.67 20.47
C PRO A 22 -2.45 -6.11 19.07
N PRO A 23 -3.77 -6.26 18.84
CA PRO A 23 -4.29 -6.54 17.51
C PRO A 23 -3.72 -5.55 16.50
N ALA A 24 -3.17 -6.04 15.39
CA ALA A 24 -2.64 -5.18 14.35
C ALA A 24 -3.77 -4.27 13.82
N PRO A 25 -3.50 -2.97 13.60
CA PRO A 25 -4.48 -2.08 13.00
C PRO A 25 -4.90 -2.61 11.62
N PRO A 26 -6.15 -2.36 11.18
CA PRO A 26 -6.59 -2.76 9.86
C PRO A 26 -5.69 -2.12 8.78
N PRO A 27 -5.43 -2.84 7.67
CA PRO A 27 -4.63 -2.30 6.58
C PRO A 27 -5.25 -0.98 6.05
N PRO A 28 -4.43 -0.04 5.55
CA PRO A 28 -4.93 1.20 4.99
C PRO A 28 -5.94 0.92 3.87
N PRO A 29 -7.03 1.70 3.76
CA PRO A 29 -7.87 1.69 2.57
C PRO A 29 -7.01 1.87 1.32
N GLY A 30 -7.27 1.09 0.28
CA GLY A 30 -6.59 1.23 -1.02
C GLY A 30 -6.71 2.66 -1.55
N LEU A 31 -5.67 3.12 -2.25
CA LEU A 31 -5.67 4.45 -2.84
C LEU A 31 -6.73 4.51 -3.96
N PRO A 32 -7.49 5.61 -4.10
CA PRO A 32 -8.44 5.79 -5.21
C PRO A 32 -7.79 5.77 -6.62
N ILE A 33 -6.45 5.82 -6.66
CA ILE A 33 -5.66 5.95 -7.88
C ILE A 33 -5.79 4.71 -8.79
N ASP A 34 -6.04 3.53 -8.23
CA ASP A 34 -6.05 2.28 -8.97
C ASP A 34 -7.18 2.21 -10.02
N GLY A 35 -8.28 2.94 -9.83
CA GLY A 35 -9.37 3.03 -10.81
C GLY A 35 -9.22 4.16 -11.83
N ALA A 36 -8.62 5.29 -11.44
CA ALA A 36 -8.56 6.50 -12.27
C ALA A 36 -7.42 6.46 -13.30
N VAL A 37 -6.37 5.66 -13.07
CA VAL A 37 -5.21 5.56 -13.96
C VAL A 37 -5.62 5.09 -15.36
N ILE A 38 -6.45 4.05 -15.46
CA ILE A 38 -6.91 3.53 -16.76
C ILE A 38 -7.70 4.61 -17.51
N PHE A 39 -8.54 5.37 -16.80
CA PHE A 39 -9.34 6.44 -17.40
C PHE A 39 -8.45 7.55 -17.97
N ILE A 40 -7.47 8.04 -17.21
CA ILE A 40 -6.53 9.10 -17.65
C ILE A 40 -5.68 8.62 -18.83
N LEU A 41 -5.24 7.37 -18.82
CA LEU A 41 -4.47 6.79 -19.93
C LEU A 41 -5.28 6.72 -21.22
N VAL A 42 -6.54 6.27 -21.15
CA VAL A 42 -7.44 6.20 -22.32
C VAL A 42 -7.73 7.60 -22.85
N LEU A 43 -8.08 8.56 -21.98
CA LEU A 43 -8.34 9.94 -22.39
C LEU A 43 -7.12 10.59 -23.03
N GLY A 44 -5.93 10.41 -22.45
CA GLY A 44 -4.67 10.92 -22.98
C GLY A 44 -4.35 10.35 -24.36
N LEU A 45 -4.58 9.05 -24.57
CA LEU A 45 -4.38 8.39 -25.86
C LEU A 45 -5.34 8.92 -26.92
N LEU A 46 -6.64 9.00 -26.60
CA LEU A 46 -7.65 9.54 -27.51
C LEU A 46 -7.36 10.99 -27.91
N TYR A 47 -6.99 11.83 -26.93
CA TYR A 47 -6.62 13.22 -27.19
C TYR A 47 -5.37 13.33 -28.08
N GLY A 48 -4.35 12.50 -27.83
CA GLY A 48 -3.14 12.46 -28.65
C GLY A 48 -3.43 12.08 -30.11
N ILE A 49 -4.26 11.06 -30.34
CA ILE A 49 -4.69 10.64 -31.67
C ILE A 49 -5.48 11.76 -32.36
N TYR A 50 -6.48 12.32 -31.69
CA TYR A 50 -7.30 13.41 -32.22
C TYR A 50 -6.44 14.60 -32.66
N LYS A 51 -5.53 15.05 -31.77
CA LYS A 51 -4.65 16.19 -32.06
C LYS A 51 -3.74 15.90 -33.24
N LYS A 52 -3.16 14.68 -33.32
CA LYS A 52 -2.29 14.28 -34.43
C LYS A 52 -3.04 14.28 -35.76
N LEU A 53 -4.26 13.75 -35.80
CA LEU A 53 -5.08 13.71 -37.01
C LEU A 53 -5.51 15.10 -37.48
N THR A 54 -5.89 15.98 -36.55
CA THR A 54 -6.22 17.38 -36.87
C THR A 54 -5.01 18.10 -37.45
N SER A 55 -3.84 17.99 -36.80
CA SER A 55 -2.60 18.60 -37.33
C SER A 55 -2.19 18.05 -38.71
N ILE A 56 -2.55 16.82 -39.06
CA ILE A 56 -2.29 16.27 -40.41
C ILE A 56 -3.23 16.89 -41.45
N LYS A 57 -4.52 17.08 -41.12
CA LYS A 57 -5.47 17.75 -42.00
C LYS A 57 -5.06 19.19 -42.30
N ASP A 58 -4.56 19.90 -41.29
CA ASP A 58 -4.13 21.29 -41.43
C ASP A 58 -2.92 21.42 -42.37
N LYS A 59 -2.00 20.44 -42.38
CA LYS A 59 -0.85 20.44 -43.30
C LYS A 59 -1.17 19.99 -44.72
N LYS A 60 -2.27 19.26 -44.94
CA LYS A 60 -2.66 18.77 -46.27
C LYS A 60 -3.44 19.80 -47.10
N THR A 61 -3.74 20.96 -46.50
CA THR A 61 -4.56 22.04 -47.11
C THR A 61 -3.69 23.19 -47.64
N TYR A 62 -2.40 22.94 -47.91
CA TYR A 62 -1.50 23.85 -48.64
C TYR A 62 -0.84 23.10 -49.80
#